data_AF-W8CDW4-F1
#
_entry.id   AF-W8CDW4-F1
#
_cell.length_a   1.000
_cell.length_b   1.000
_cell.length_c   1.000
_cell.angle_alpha   90.00
_cell.angle_beta   90.00
_cell.angle_gamma   90.00
#
_symmetry.space_group_name_H-M   'P 1'
#
loop_
_entity.id
_entity.type
_entity.pdbx_description
1 polymer ?
#
loop_
_entity_poly.entity_id
_entity_poly.type
_entity_poly.pdbx_seq_one_letter_code
_entity_poly.pdbx_strand_id
1 'polypeptide(L)'
;MYTYSVSGYDVNNKKFSPCSLRSIRKVLQAKSGRCFSEPEESFCGNLRVEGDEQCDAGLLGTEDNDACCDKNCKLRRNQGAMCSDKNSPCCQNCQFMPAGMNCRDAQYATCEQEARCSGTHAECPKSPPMADGTICQERGQCRNGKCIPYCETQGLQSCMCDIIQDACKRCCRMSINETCFPVEPPDMLPDGTPCIQGFCNKGVCEKTIQDVVERFWDIIEEININRVLRFLKDNIVMTVVVITSIFWIPISCAISYFDRKKLRHEIKQMEWSHKLDLIHPSDRRRVIHIRVPRQKISVTRM
;
A
#
# COMPACT_ATOMS: atom_id res chain seq x y z
N MET A 1 9.29 2.30 2.40
CA MET A 1 7.97 1.78 2.05
C MET A 1 7.69 2.24 0.63
N TYR A 2 7.57 1.31 -0.31
CA TYR A 2 7.26 1.65 -1.71
C TYR A 2 5.75 1.61 -1.89
N THR A 3 5.20 2.48 -2.74
CA THR A 3 3.75 2.62 -2.95
C THR A 3 3.18 1.59 -3.90
N TYR A 4 4.03 0.90 -4.65
CA TYR A 4 3.66 -0.13 -5.61
C TYR A 4 4.20 -1.49 -5.16
N SER A 5 3.62 -2.54 -5.73
CA SER A 5 4.09 -3.90 -5.56
C SER A 5 5.56 -4.01 -5.96
N VAL A 6 6.35 -4.74 -5.17
CA VAL A 6 7.77 -5.01 -5.46
C VAL A 6 7.96 -6.50 -5.68
N SER A 7 8.88 -6.86 -6.56
CA SER A 7 9.19 -8.25 -6.90
C SER A 7 9.87 -9.02 -5.75
N GLY A 8 10.54 -8.32 -4.83
CA GLY A 8 11.24 -8.93 -3.70
C GLY A 8 12.67 -9.38 -4.01
N TYR A 9 13.11 -9.26 -5.27
CA TYR A 9 14.45 -9.66 -5.72
C TYR A 9 15.57 -8.75 -5.22
N ASP A 10 15.30 -7.45 -5.04
CA ASP A 10 16.32 -6.49 -4.65
C ASP A 10 16.50 -6.42 -3.14
N VAL A 11 17.75 -6.19 -2.71
CA VAL A 11 18.15 -6.17 -1.29
C VAL A 11 17.33 -5.16 -0.46
N ASN A 12 16.90 -4.06 -1.09
CA ASN A 12 16.12 -3.01 -0.44
C ASN A 12 14.63 -3.37 -0.29
N ASN A 13 14.12 -4.42 -0.93
CA ASN A 13 12.75 -4.88 -0.71
C ASN A 13 12.55 -5.50 0.68
N LYS A 14 13.65 -5.88 1.36
CA LYS A 14 13.65 -6.46 2.72
C LYS A 14 14.01 -5.44 3.81
N LYS A 15 14.17 -4.16 3.46
CA LYS A 15 14.65 -3.11 4.39
C LYS A 15 13.77 -1.87 4.30
N PHE A 16 13.58 -1.20 5.44
CA PHE A 16 12.97 0.11 5.46
C PHE A 16 13.95 1.18 4.96
N SER A 17 13.42 2.17 4.24
CA SER A 17 14.20 3.35 3.87
C SER A 17 14.44 4.26 5.09
N PRO A 18 15.46 5.14 5.05
CA PRO A 18 15.71 6.08 6.13
C PRO A 18 14.50 6.96 6.49
N CYS A 19 13.68 7.34 5.50
CA CYS A 19 12.45 8.10 5.72
C CYS A 19 11.41 7.29 6.52
N SER A 20 11.20 6.03 6.14
CA SER A 20 10.30 5.13 6.88
C SER A 20 10.78 4.93 8.31
N LEU A 21 12.08 4.67 8.52
CA LEU A 21 12.65 4.50 9.86
C LEU A 21 12.46 5.74 10.74
N ARG A 22 12.68 6.95 10.21
CA ARG A 22 12.45 8.20 10.95
C ARG A 22 10.99 8.35 11.37
N SER A 23 10.05 8.00 10.49
CA SER A 23 8.61 8.07 10.78
C SER A 23 8.20 7.04 11.84
N ILE A 24 8.58 5.77 11.64
CA ILE A 24 8.32 4.67 12.58
C ILE A 24 8.85 5.03 13.97
N ARG A 25 10.08 5.53 14.07
CA ARG A 25 10.69 5.94 15.34
C ARG A 25 9.86 6.97 16.09
N LYS A 26 9.36 8.01 15.42
CA LYS A 26 8.52 9.05 16.06
C LYS A 26 7.23 8.47 16.62
N VAL A 27 6.59 7.56 15.88
CA VAL A 27 5.35 6.90 16.32
C VAL A 27 5.61 6.01 17.52
N LEU A 28 6.66 5.19 17.47
CA LEU A 28 7.05 4.32 18.57
C LEU A 28 7.35 5.15 19.83
N GLN A 29 8.15 6.21 19.74
CA GLN A 29 8.46 7.08 20.88
C GLN A 29 7.21 7.72 21.52
N ALA A 30 6.20 8.07 20.72
CA ALA A 30 5.01 8.73 21.23
C ALA A 30 3.92 7.78 21.74
N LYS A 31 3.90 6.53 21.25
CA LYS A 31 2.75 5.62 21.43
C LYS A 31 3.08 4.23 21.94
N SER A 32 4.34 3.77 21.91
CA SER A 32 4.67 2.38 22.29
C SER A 32 4.20 2.06 23.71
N GLY A 33 4.45 2.93 24.68
CA GLY A 33 4.05 2.73 26.07
C GLY A 33 2.53 2.69 26.35
N ARG A 34 1.67 2.87 25.33
CA ARG A 34 0.22 2.73 25.49
C ARG A 34 -0.28 1.30 25.38
N CYS A 35 0.39 0.46 24.58
CA CYS A 35 -0.10 -0.88 24.26
C CYS A 35 0.99 -1.92 23.98
N PHE A 36 2.27 -1.52 23.89
CA PHE A 36 3.35 -2.50 23.83
C PHE A 36 3.57 -3.00 25.26
N SER A 37 3.36 -4.29 25.46
CA SER A 37 3.83 -5.02 26.63
C SER A 37 5.27 -5.47 26.42
N GLU A 38 5.93 -5.88 27.50
CA GLU A 38 7.09 -6.75 27.36
C GLU A 38 6.65 -8.01 26.59
N PRO A 39 7.52 -8.59 25.74
CA PRO A 39 7.21 -9.85 25.10
C PRO A 39 6.93 -10.89 26.18
N GLU A 40 5.68 -11.32 26.33
CA GLU A 40 5.38 -12.50 27.13
C GLU A 40 6.06 -13.68 26.43
N GLU A 41 6.97 -14.37 27.11
CA GLU A 41 7.75 -15.46 26.50
C GLU A 41 6.87 -16.69 26.16
N SER A 42 5.66 -16.77 26.73
CA SER A 42 4.68 -17.83 26.48
C SER A 42 3.27 -17.44 26.96
N PHE A 43 2.24 -17.80 26.20
CA PHE A 43 0.83 -17.63 26.59
C PHE A 43 0.05 -18.93 26.44
N CYS A 44 -0.32 -19.54 27.57
CA CYS A 44 -1.09 -20.78 27.58
C CYS A 44 -2.55 -20.52 27.19
N GLY A 45 -2.96 -21.03 26.03
CA GLY A 45 -4.33 -20.96 25.52
C GLY A 45 -4.46 -20.36 24.12
N ASN A 46 -3.35 -20.09 23.41
CA ASN A 46 -3.33 -19.58 22.04
C ASN A 46 -3.11 -20.68 20.97
N LEU A 47 -3.11 -21.96 21.37
CA LEU A 47 -2.87 -23.16 20.55
C LEU A 47 -1.43 -23.31 20.05
N ARG A 48 -0.47 -22.57 20.63
CA ARG A 48 0.93 -22.62 20.25
C ARG A 48 1.78 -22.92 21.46
N VAL A 49 2.64 -23.93 21.34
CA VAL A 49 3.60 -24.27 22.38
C VAL A 49 4.71 -23.23 22.40
N GLU A 50 4.79 -22.48 23.49
CA GLU A 50 5.75 -21.40 23.69
C GLU A 50 6.46 -21.53 25.06
N GLY A 51 7.67 -20.99 25.20
CA GLY A 51 8.41 -21.00 26.48
C GLY A 51 8.59 -22.40 27.09
N ASP A 52 8.02 -22.61 28.29
CA ASP A 52 8.11 -23.84 29.07
C ASP A 52 6.89 -24.78 28.92
N GLU A 53 5.95 -24.45 28.04
CA GLU A 53 4.77 -25.27 27.74
C GLU A 53 5.17 -26.59 27.08
N GLN A 54 4.41 -27.66 27.36
CA GLN A 54 4.60 -28.97 26.71
C GLN A 54 3.54 -29.25 25.64
N CYS A 55 2.43 -28.52 25.72
CA CYS A 55 1.27 -28.58 24.83
C CYS A 55 0.41 -27.35 25.12
N ASP A 56 -0.45 -26.98 24.19
CA ASP A 56 -1.46 -25.94 24.38
C ASP A 56 -2.77 -26.36 23.68
N ALA A 57 -3.77 -26.70 24.49
CA ALA A 57 -5.09 -27.11 24.03
C ALA A 57 -6.01 -25.94 23.66
N GLY A 58 -5.57 -24.69 23.86
CA GLY A 58 -6.39 -23.50 23.70
C GLY A 58 -7.13 -23.10 24.99
N LEU A 59 -7.81 -21.96 24.95
CA LEU A 59 -8.53 -21.40 26.09
C LEU A 59 -9.70 -22.30 26.53
N LEU A 60 -9.48 -23.09 27.60
CA LEU A 60 -10.47 -23.74 28.47
C LEU A 60 -11.91 -23.85 27.91
N GLY A 61 -12.15 -24.82 27.02
CA GLY A 61 -13.43 -25.54 27.01
C GLY A 61 -14.49 -25.14 25.98
N THR A 62 -14.13 -24.65 24.78
CA THR A 62 -15.07 -24.74 23.64
C THR A 62 -14.84 -26.05 22.89
N GLU A 63 -15.46 -27.08 23.45
CA GLU A 63 -15.98 -28.30 22.82
C GLU A 63 -15.10 -29.52 22.53
N ASP A 64 -13.77 -29.51 22.49
CA ASP A 64 -12.99 -30.77 22.40
C ASP A 64 -11.50 -30.50 22.67
N ASN A 65 -11.16 -30.30 23.95
CA ASN A 65 -9.79 -30.05 24.38
C ASN A 65 -8.95 -31.32 24.23
N ASP A 66 -7.82 -31.19 23.55
CA ASP A 66 -6.76 -32.19 23.42
C ASP A 66 -6.67 -33.07 24.69
N ALA A 67 -7.05 -34.35 24.56
CA ALA A 67 -7.08 -35.30 25.67
C ALA A 67 -5.68 -35.52 26.27
N CYS A 68 -4.63 -35.12 25.56
CA CYS A 68 -3.25 -35.26 25.94
C CYS A 68 -2.73 -34.08 26.77
N CYS A 69 -3.43 -32.95 26.76
CA CYS A 69 -2.99 -31.69 27.36
C CYS A 69 -3.89 -31.24 28.51
N ASP A 70 -3.29 -30.67 29.56
CA ASP A 70 -4.02 -30.09 30.68
C ASP A 70 -4.21 -28.57 30.55
N LYS A 71 -4.99 -28.01 31.47
CA LYS A 71 -5.29 -26.56 31.51
C LYS A 71 -4.11 -25.67 31.87
N ASN A 72 -2.98 -26.26 32.27
CA ASN A 72 -1.75 -25.56 32.63
C ASN A 72 -0.69 -25.74 31.53
N CYS A 73 -1.10 -26.16 30.32
CA CYS A 73 -0.22 -26.39 29.18
C CYS A 73 0.88 -27.43 29.43
N LYS A 74 0.55 -28.46 30.23
CA LYS A 74 1.41 -29.63 30.47
C LYS A 74 0.76 -30.91 29.94
N LEU A 75 1.60 -31.83 29.47
CA LEU A 75 1.12 -33.13 29.00
C LEU A 75 0.59 -33.96 30.18
N ARG A 76 -0.53 -34.64 29.98
CA ARG A 76 -1.13 -35.57 30.94
C ARG A 76 -0.37 -36.89 31.01
N ARG A 77 0.90 -36.83 31.42
CA ARG A 77 1.80 -38.00 31.51
C ARG A 77 1.26 -39.08 32.45
N ASN A 78 0.51 -38.68 33.48
CA ASN A 78 -0.20 -39.58 34.38
C ASN A 78 -1.29 -40.42 33.68
N GLN A 79 -1.76 -39.99 32.50
CA GLN A 79 -2.69 -40.71 31.64
C GLN A 79 -1.99 -41.35 30.42
N GLY A 80 -0.65 -41.38 30.43
CA GLY A 80 0.16 -41.98 29.37
C GLY A 80 0.46 -41.06 28.18
N ALA A 81 0.09 -39.77 28.22
CA ALA A 81 0.36 -38.86 27.11
C ALA A 81 1.87 -38.60 26.92
N MET A 82 2.36 -38.87 25.71
CA MET A 82 3.75 -38.61 25.29
C MET A 82 3.86 -37.38 24.38
N CYS A 83 2.77 -36.97 23.74
CA CYS A 83 2.67 -35.83 22.84
C CYS A 83 1.25 -35.26 22.83
N SER A 84 1.04 -34.16 22.11
CA SER A 84 -0.26 -33.50 21.92
C SER A 84 -0.74 -33.66 20.48
N ASP A 85 -1.96 -34.17 20.30
CA ASP A 85 -2.55 -34.36 18.97
C ASP A 85 -2.83 -33.02 18.25
N LYS A 86 -2.99 -31.93 19.01
CA LYS A 86 -3.25 -30.59 18.45
C LYS A 86 -1.98 -29.84 18.07
N ASN A 87 -0.89 -30.01 18.83
CA ASN A 87 0.32 -29.21 18.64
C ASN A 87 1.42 -29.97 17.88
N SER A 88 1.34 -31.31 17.80
CA SER A 88 2.41 -32.15 17.25
C SER A 88 1.95 -32.90 15.99
N PRO A 89 2.54 -32.64 14.81
CA PRO A 89 2.13 -33.30 13.56
C PRO A 89 2.36 -34.82 13.52
N CYS A 90 3.24 -35.35 14.37
CA CYS A 90 3.52 -36.78 14.49
C CYS A 90 2.91 -37.39 15.77
N CYS A 91 1.82 -36.83 16.27
CA CYS A 91 1.09 -37.35 17.42
C CYS A 91 -0.28 -37.87 16.99
N GLN A 92 -0.64 -39.04 17.52
CA GLN A 92 -1.97 -39.60 17.35
C GLN A 92 -2.38 -40.33 18.63
N ASN A 93 -3.54 -39.97 19.18
CA ASN A 93 -4.06 -40.51 20.44
C ASN A 93 -3.04 -40.39 21.58
N CYS A 94 -2.38 -39.24 21.69
CA CYS A 94 -1.37 -38.94 22.70
C CYS A 94 -0.08 -39.77 22.64
N GLN A 95 0.11 -40.54 21.56
CA GLN A 95 1.29 -41.36 21.31
C GLN A 95 2.00 -40.93 20.03
N PHE A 96 3.30 -41.19 19.94
CA PHE A 96 4.04 -40.94 18.71
C PHE A 96 3.49 -41.83 17.59
N MET A 97 3.24 -41.22 16.44
CA MET A 97 2.85 -41.95 15.24
C MET A 97 3.97 -42.89 14.80
N PRO A 98 3.65 -44.06 14.21
CA PRO A 98 4.64 -44.99 13.70
C PRO A 98 5.61 -44.36 12.70
N ALA A 99 6.82 -44.92 12.65
CA ALA A 99 7.82 -44.49 11.69
C ALA A 99 7.30 -44.62 10.24
N GLY A 100 7.50 -43.58 9.43
CA GLY A 100 7.10 -43.56 8.02
C GLY A 100 5.75 -42.91 7.73
N MET A 101 4.96 -42.53 8.75
CA MET A 101 3.73 -41.74 8.53
C MET A 101 4.06 -40.35 7.99
N ASN A 102 3.40 -39.92 6.91
CA ASN A 102 3.63 -38.59 6.33
C ASN A 102 3.11 -37.50 7.29
N CYS A 103 3.96 -36.54 7.63
CA CYS A 103 3.62 -35.40 8.48
C CYS A 103 3.80 -34.04 7.78
N ARG A 104 4.43 -34.03 6.61
CA ARG A 104 4.56 -32.83 5.78
C ARG A 104 4.70 -33.23 4.32
N ASP A 105 3.80 -32.73 3.50
CA ASP A 105 3.85 -32.95 2.05
C ASP A 105 5.08 -32.27 1.43
N ALA A 106 5.49 -32.80 0.28
CA ALA A 106 6.59 -32.22 -0.49
C ALA A 106 6.24 -30.79 -0.97
N GLN A 107 7.13 -29.84 -0.69
CA GLN A 107 7.00 -28.44 -1.08
C GLN A 107 7.99 -28.11 -2.21
N TYR A 108 7.53 -28.26 -3.45
CA TYR A 108 8.34 -27.98 -4.64
C TYR A 108 8.78 -26.52 -4.72
N ALA A 109 7.96 -25.57 -4.25
CA ALA A 109 8.30 -24.15 -4.29
C ALA A 109 9.55 -23.80 -3.46
N THR A 110 9.75 -24.50 -2.33
CA THR A 110 10.86 -24.29 -1.39
C THR A 110 11.95 -25.37 -1.50
N CYS A 111 11.82 -26.31 -2.44
CA CYS A 111 12.76 -27.43 -2.65
C CYS A 111 12.87 -28.38 -1.46
N GLU A 112 11.74 -28.66 -0.80
CA GLU A 112 11.66 -29.55 0.35
C GLU A 112 10.88 -30.82 -0.01
N GLN A 113 11.46 -32.00 0.19
CA GLN A 113 10.75 -33.26 0.03
C GLN A 113 9.71 -33.46 1.14
N GLU A 114 8.88 -34.50 1.00
CA GLU A 114 8.01 -34.92 2.09
C GLU A 114 8.82 -35.32 3.33
N ALA A 115 8.27 -35.05 4.50
CA ALA A 115 8.83 -35.47 5.78
C ALA A 115 7.91 -36.51 6.42
N ARG A 116 8.53 -37.52 7.02
CA ARG A 116 7.82 -38.62 7.66
C ARG A 116 8.21 -38.73 9.12
N CYS A 117 7.26 -39.12 9.95
CA CYS A 117 7.46 -39.31 11.37
C CYS A 117 8.56 -40.33 11.65
N SER A 118 9.36 -40.06 12.68
CA SER A 118 10.47 -40.92 13.10
C SER A 118 10.01 -42.17 13.86
N GLY A 119 8.78 -42.16 14.40
CA GLY A 119 8.31 -43.20 15.32
C GLY A 119 8.64 -42.93 16.80
N THR A 120 9.50 -41.96 17.10
CA THR A 120 10.06 -41.79 18.45
C THR A 120 9.94 -40.37 19.00
N HIS A 121 9.44 -39.41 18.21
CA HIS A 121 9.29 -38.00 18.57
C HIS A 121 7.96 -37.45 18.04
N ALA A 122 7.46 -36.39 18.67
CA ALA A 122 6.20 -35.73 18.33
C ALA A 122 6.36 -34.74 17.16
N GLU A 123 7.56 -34.18 17.00
CA GLU A 123 7.88 -33.23 15.97
C GLU A 123 8.05 -33.92 14.62
N CYS A 124 7.51 -33.29 13.58
CA CYS A 124 7.81 -33.69 12.21
C CYS A 124 9.27 -33.30 11.90
N PRO A 125 10.14 -34.24 11.50
CA PRO A 125 11.52 -33.94 11.20
C PRO A 125 11.63 -32.94 10.06
N LYS A 126 12.78 -32.27 9.96
CA LYS A 126 13.03 -31.35 8.85
C LYS A 126 12.98 -32.13 7.53
N SER A 127 12.21 -31.62 6.57
CA SER A 127 12.15 -32.16 5.22
C SER A 127 13.55 -32.26 4.59
N PRO A 128 13.89 -33.40 3.97
CA PRO A 128 15.12 -33.51 3.21
C PRO A 128 15.06 -32.60 1.97
N PRO A 129 16.22 -32.11 1.48
CA PRO A 129 16.24 -31.26 0.30
C PRO A 129 15.83 -32.07 -0.94
N MET A 130 15.07 -31.46 -1.84
CA MET A 130 14.82 -32.04 -3.17
C MET A 130 16.13 -32.22 -3.95
N ALA A 131 16.12 -33.16 -4.90
CA ALA A 131 17.26 -33.41 -5.77
C ALA A 131 17.61 -32.14 -6.58
N ASP A 132 18.90 -31.89 -6.73
CA ASP A 132 19.39 -30.76 -7.53
C ASP A 132 18.86 -30.85 -8.97
N GLY A 133 18.43 -29.72 -9.53
CA GLY A 133 17.82 -29.64 -10.85
C GLY A 133 16.30 -29.86 -10.88
N THR A 134 15.66 -30.25 -9.77
CA THR A 134 14.20 -30.31 -9.67
C THR A 134 13.59 -28.93 -9.94
N ILE A 135 12.57 -28.85 -10.80
CA ILE A 135 11.89 -27.59 -11.11
C ILE A 135 11.11 -27.11 -9.88
N CYS A 136 11.31 -25.86 -9.50
CA CYS A 136 10.64 -25.22 -8.37
C CYS A 136 9.88 -23.96 -8.81
N GLN A 137 9.55 -23.07 -7.87
CA GLN A 137 8.79 -21.85 -8.13
C GLN A 137 9.40 -21.07 -9.31
N GLU A 138 8.52 -20.53 -10.17
CA GLU A 138 8.92 -19.64 -11.28
C GLU A 138 9.94 -20.24 -12.27
N ARG A 139 9.82 -21.54 -12.58
CA ARG A 139 10.76 -22.30 -13.45
C ARG A 139 12.21 -22.27 -12.93
N GLY A 140 12.40 -21.95 -11.66
CA GLY A 140 13.67 -22.12 -10.97
C GLY A 140 14.06 -23.59 -10.87
N GLN A 141 15.25 -23.82 -10.34
CA GLN A 141 15.76 -25.17 -10.06
C GLN A 141 16.25 -25.26 -8.63
N CYS A 142 16.00 -26.41 -8.01
CA CYS A 142 16.54 -26.73 -6.71
C CYS A 142 18.05 -26.88 -6.75
N ARG A 143 18.74 -26.27 -5.78
CA ARG A 143 20.16 -26.48 -5.51
C ARG A 143 20.40 -26.46 -4.01
N ASN A 144 20.91 -27.55 -3.44
CA ASN A 144 21.16 -27.69 -2.00
C ASN A 144 19.92 -27.35 -1.14
N GLY A 145 18.73 -27.79 -1.53
CA GLY A 145 17.48 -27.55 -0.79
C GLY A 145 16.99 -26.10 -0.82
N LYS A 146 17.41 -25.30 -1.80
CA LYS A 146 16.90 -23.96 -2.04
C LYS A 146 16.45 -23.83 -3.49
N CYS A 147 15.31 -23.18 -3.71
CA CYS A 147 14.86 -22.83 -5.05
C CYS A 147 15.70 -21.67 -5.59
N ILE A 148 16.51 -21.93 -6.61
CA ILE A 148 17.26 -20.91 -7.34
C ILE A 148 16.39 -20.45 -8.51
N PRO A 149 16.04 -19.16 -8.62
CA PRO A 149 15.14 -18.70 -9.68
C PRO A 149 15.77 -18.86 -11.07
N TYR A 150 14.93 -18.88 -12.09
CA TYR A 150 15.32 -19.20 -13.46
C TYR A 150 16.55 -18.40 -13.96
N CYS A 151 16.56 -17.07 -13.80
CA CYS A 151 17.66 -16.24 -14.33
C CYS A 151 19.01 -16.61 -13.68
N GLU A 152 19.02 -16.85 -12.36
CA GLU A 152 20.21 -17.24 -11.60
C GLU A 152 20.74 -18.61 -12.03
N THR A 153 19.87 -19.53 -12.48
CA THR A 153 20.32 -20.80 -13.06
C THR A 153 21.08 -20.61 -14.37
N GLN A 154 20.80 -19.51 -15.09
CA GLN A 154 21.46 -19.14 -16.35
C GLN A 154 22.66 -18.20 -16.15
N GLY A 155 23.05 -17.92 -14.89
CA GLY A 155 24.13 -16.97 -14.59
C GLY A 155 23.73 -15.50 -14.75
N LEU A 156 22.42 -15.21 -14.81
CA LEU A 156 21.85 -13.87 -14.87
C LEU A 156 21.18 -13.53 -13.52
N GLN A 157 20.59 -12.34 -13.39
CA GLN A 157 19.83 -11.93 -12.21
C GLN A 157 18.36 -11.72 -12.55
N SER A 158 17.47 -12.21 -11.68
CA SER A 158 16.03 -11.99 -11.79
C SER A 158 15.68 -10.51 -11.61
N CYS A 159 14.81 -10.01 -12.47
CA CYS A 159 14.35 -8.63 -12.38
C CYS A 159 12.99 -8.43 -13.06
N MET A 160 12.43 -7.22 -12.94
CA MET A 160 11.14 -6.85 -13.51
C MET A 160 11.36 -5.88 -14.66
N CYS A 161 10.82 -6.20 -15.85
CA CYS A 161 10.87 -5.28 -16.99
C CYS A 161 10.08 -3.99 -16.70
N ASP A 162 10.61 -2.87 -17.17
CA ASP A 162 10.07 -1.52 -17.01
C ASP A 162 9.03 -1.15 -18.09
N ILE A 163 9.03 -1.85 -19.22
CA ILE A 163 8.04 -1.72 -20.29
C ILE A 163 6.75 -2.46 -19.91
N ILE A 164 5.61 -1.77 -19.92
CA ILE A 164 4.29 -2.33 -19.52
C ILE A 164 3.94 -3.63 -20.25
N GLN A 165 4.28 -3.74 -21.54
CA GLN A 165 3.99 -4.92 -22.36
C GLN A 165 4.83 -6.15 -21.97
N ASP A 166 6.00 -5.93 -21.38
CA ASP A 166 6.93 -6.97 -20.94
C ASP A 166 6.90 -7.16 -19.42
N ALA A 167 6.21 -6.29 -18.69
CA ALA A 167 6.16 -6.30 -17.22
C ALA A 167 5.58 -7.60 -16.63
N CYS A 168 4.81 -8.36 -17.43
CA CYS A 168 4.27 -9.68 -17.05
C CYS A 168 4.97 -10.85 -17.75
N LYS A 169 6.11 -10.59 -18.39
CA LYS A 169 7.02 -11.61 -18.90
C LYS A 169 8.14 -11.83 -17.90
N ARG A 170 8.74 -13.01 -17.91
CA ARG A 170 9.96 -13.28 -17.16
C ARG A 170 11.11 -12.46 -17.74
N CYS A 171 11.75 -11.67 -16.89
CA CYS A 171 12.86 -10.81 -17.29
C CYS A 171 14.12 -11.11 -16.48
N CYS A 172 15.26 -11.03 -17.16
CA CYS A 172 16.58 -11.18 -16.57
C CYS A 172 17.45 -9.95 -16.87
N ARG A 173 18.54 -9.78 -16.12
CA ARG A 173 19.60 -8.81 -16.39
C ARG A 173 20.96 -9.45 -16.18
N MET A 174 22.03 -8.97 -16.84
CA MET A 174 23.36 -9.55 -16.63
C MET A 174 23.96 -9.13 -15.28
N SER A 175 23.69 -7.90 -14.84
CA SER A 175 24.17 -7.34 -13.57
C SER A 175 23.15 -6.37 -12.99
N ILE A 176 23.31 -6.01 -11.71
CA ILE A 176 22.36 -5.19 -10.96
C ILE A 176 22.16 -3.77 -11.54
N ASN A 177 23.15 -3.29 -12.29
CA ASN A 177 23.17 -1.95 -12.91
C ASN A 177 22.68 -1.95 -14.37
N GLU A 178 22.37 -3.11 -14.94
CA GLU A 178 21.95 -3.23 -16.33
C GLU A 178 20.44 -3.29 -16.45
N THR A 179 19.96 -2.97 -17.66
CA THR A 179 18.54 -3.00 -18.00
C THR A 179 18.01 -4.42 -18.08
N CYS A 180 16.80 -4.62 -17.57
CA CYS A 180 16.08 -5.88 -17.70
C CYS A 180 15.68 -6.12 -19.15
N PHE A 181 15.80 -7.37 -19.59
CA PHE A 181 15.30 -7.83 -20.88
C PHE A 181 14.42 -9.08 -20.69
N PRO A 182 13.37 -9.25 -21.50
CA PRO A 182 12.53 -10.44 -21.45
C PRO A 182 13.29 -11.66 -21.97
N VAL A 183 13.00 -12.84 -21.39
CA VAL A 183 13.58 -14.12 -21.83
C VAL A 183 12.98 -14.56 -23.16
N GLU A 184 13.79 -15.20 -24.01
CA GLU A 184 13.36 -15.84 -25.26
C GLU A 184 13.45 -17.39 -25.16
N PRO A 185 12.39 -18.15 -25.52
CA PRO A 185 11.06 -17.70 -25.92
C PRO A 185 10.28 -17.04 -24.77
N PRO A 186 9.29 -16.17 -25.08
CA PRO A 186 8.57 -15.40 -24.07
C PRO A 186 7.87 -16.31 -23.06
N ASP A 187 8.20 -16.11 -21.79
CA ASP A 187 7.65 -16.85 -20.65
C ASP A 187 6.74 -15.92 -19.84
N MET A 188 5.44 -16.23 -19.78
CA MET A 188 4.44 -15.41 -19.08
C MET A 188 4.39 -15.75 -17.60
N LEU A 189 4.38 -14.72 -16.76
CA LEU A 189 4.24 -14.86 -15.31
C LEU A 189 2.79 -15.22 -14.94
N PRO A 190 2.56 -15.96 -13.84
CA PRO A 190 1.22 -16.32 -13.39
C PRO A 190 0.42 -15.10 -12.93
N ASP A 191 -0.91 -15.22 -12.94
CA ASP A 191 -1.80 -14.17 -12.47
C ASP A 191 -1.56 -13.86 -10.98
N GLY A 192 -1.66 -12.57 -10.62
CA GLY A 192 -1.33 -12.07 -9.28
C GLY A 192 0.16 -11.78 -9.06
N THR A 193 1.03 -12.03 -10.05
CA THR A 193 2.44 -11.65 -9.94
C THR A 193 2.58 -10.12 -9.91
N PRO A 194 3.33 -9.54 -8.94
CA PRO A 194 3.66 -8.11 -8.93
C PRO A 194 4.30 -7.63 -10.24
N CYS A 195 3.78 -6.54 -10.79
CA CYS A 195 4.35 -5.85 -11.94
C CYS A 195 4.50 -4.35 -11.65
N ILE A 196 5.10 -3.59 -12.58
CA ILE A 196 5.56 -2.20 -12.34
C ILE A 196 4.51 -1.25 -11.74
N GLN A 197 3.23 -1.49 -12.00
CA GLN A 197 2.12 -0.60 -11.61
C GLN A 197 0.95 -1.35 -10.94
N GLY A 198 1.11 -2.64 -10.62
CA GLY A 198 0.04 -3.45 -10.00
C GLY A 198 0.32 -4.95 -10.08
N PHE A 199 -0.58 -5.71 -10.69
CA PHE A 199 -0.48 -7.16 -10.79
C PHE A 199 -0.77 -7.67 -12.20
N CYS A 200 -0.16 -8.79 -12.55
CA CYS A 200 -0.41 -9.46 -13.82
C CYS A 200 -1.77 -10.17 -13.83
N ASN A 201 -2.52 -9.96 -14.90
CA ASN A 201 -3.78 -10.62 -15.19
C ASN A 201 -3.80 -10.97 -16.68
N LYS A 202 -3.84 -12.27 -17.00
CA LYS A 202 -3.80 -12.79 -18.38
C LYS A 202 -2.63 -12.22 -19.20
N GLY A 203 -1.47 -12.06 -18.56
CA GLY A 203 -0.25 -11.53 -19.19
C GLY A 203 -0.22 -10.01 -19.37
N VAL A 204 -1.20 -9.26 -18.85
CA VAL A 204 -1.24 -7.79 -18.87
C VAL A 204 -1.06 -7.24 -17.46
N CYS A 205 -0.22 -6.21 -17.31
CA CYS A 205 0.01 -5.55 -16.03
C CYS A 205 -1.12 -4.55 -15.73
N GLU A 206 -2.11 -4.99 -14.95
CA GLU A 206 -3.25 -4.17 -14.52
C GLU A 206 -2.85 -3.26 -13.35
N LYS A 207 -3.27 -2.00 -13.42
CA LYS A 207 -2.98 -1.03 -12.36
C LYS A 207 -3.84 -1.32 -11.14
N THR A 208 -3.21 -1.47 -9.98
CA THR A 208 -3.93 -1.39 -8.71
C THR A 208 -4.17 0.07 -8.42
N ILE A 209 -5.42 0.54 -8.52
CA ILE A 209 -5.79 1.88 -8.09
C ILE A 209 -5.66 1.91 -6.57
N GLN A 210 -4.48 2.28 -6.04
CA GLN A 210 -4.36 2.84 -4.70
C GLN A 210 -4.24 4.35 -4.78
N ASP A 211 -5.14 4.97 -5.53
CA ASP A 211 -5.35 6.41 -5.48
C ASP A 211 -6.42 6.66 -4.42
N VAL A 212 -6.00 7.16 -3.26
CA VAL A 212 -6.59 8.19 -2.35
C VAL A 212 -8.13 8.43 -2.33
N VAL A 213 -8.83 8.21 -3.44
CA VAL A 213 -10.27 8.32 -3.69
C VAL A 213 -11.10 7.42 -2.76
N GLU A 214 -10.72 6.18 -2.46
CA GLU A 214 -11.44 5.34 -1.47
C GLU A 214 -11.46 5.98 -0.08
N ARG A 215 -10.37 6.60 0.37
CA ARG A 215 -10.34 7.32 1.66
C ARG A 215 -11.29 8.52 1.72
N PHE A 216 -11.65 9.10 0.57
CA PHE A 216 -12.66 10.16 0.50
C PHE A 216 -14.08 9.60 0.40
N TRP A 217 -14.28 8.44 -0.25
CA TRP A 217 -15.59 7.82 -0.39
C TRP A 217 -16.05 7.05 0.85
N ASP A 218 -15.16 6.47 1.66
CA ASP A 218 -15.55 5.86 2.96
C ASP A 218 -16.24 6.89 3.89
N ILE A 219 -15.77 8.14 3.86
CA ILE A 219 -16.35 9.26 4.63
C ILE A 219 -17.76 9.62 4.11
N ILE A 220 -18.04 9.38 2.84
CA ILE A 220 -19.31 9.73 2.18
C ILE A 220 -20.30 8.55 2.23
N GLU A 221 -19.83 7.30 2.16
CA GLU A 221 -20.64 6.09 2.19
C GLU A 221 -21.14 5.72 3.61
N GLU A 222 -20.42 6.11 4.67
CA GLU A 222 -20.90 5.96 6.06
C GLU A 222 -22.03 6.96 6.44
N ILE A 223 -22.37 7.90 5.55
CA ILE A 223 -23.42 8.89 5.77
C ILE A 223 -24.79 8.25 5.52
N ASN A 224 -25.29 7.49 6.49
CA ASN A 224 -26.61 6.89 6.44
C ASN A 224 -27.70 7.97 6.33
N ILE A 225 -28.40 8.03 5.18
CA ILE A 225 -29.47 9.02 4.89
C ILE A 225 -30.50 9.06 6.01
N ASN A 226 -30.82 7.92 6.64
CA ASN A 226 -31.80 7.84 7.72
C ASN A 226 -31.31 8.49 9.02
N ARG A 227 -29.99 8.44 9.29
CA ARG A 227 -29.37 9.10 10.45
C ARG A 227 -29.19 10.59 10.18
N VAL A 228 -28.81 10.96 8.96
CA VAL A 228 -28.73 12.36 8.55
C VAL A 228 -30.10 13.03 8.56
N LEU A 229 -31.15 12.38 8.06
CA LEU A 229 -32.50 12.95 8.08
C LEU A 229 -33.04 13.13 9.50
N ARG A 230 -32.75 12.17 10.42
CA ARG A 230 -33.04 12.34 11.86
C ARG A 230 -32.22 13.47 12.46
N PHE A 231 -30.92 13.54 12.19
CA PHE A 231 -30.05 14.58 12.71
C PHE A 231 -30.45 15.99 12.23
N LEU A 232 -30.82 16.12 10.94
CA LEU A 232 -31.35 17.35 10.35
C LEU A 232 -32.72 17.73 10.95
N LYS A 233 -33.57 16.73 11.23
CA LYS A 233 -34.87 16.93 11.90
C LYS A 233 -34.72 17.34 13.36
N ASP A 234 -33.81 16.71 14.09
CA ASP A 234 -33.56 16.94 15.52
C ASP A 234 -32.81 18.27 15.74
N ASN A 235 -32.01 18.71 14.76
CA ASN A 235 -31.28 19.98 14.77
C ASN A 235 -31.75 20.91 13.64
N ILE A 236 -33.07 21.07 13.52
CA ILE A 236 -33.70 21.86 12.43
C ILE A 236 -33.22 23.31 12.39
N VAL A 237 -32.96 23.92 13.55
CA VAL A 237 -32.48 25.31 13.64
C VAL A 237 -31.08 25.44 13.04
N MET A 238 -30.15 24.56 13.41
CA MET A 238 -28.78 24.59 12.90
C MET A 238 -28.73 24.27 11.40
N THR A 239 -29.57 23.34 10.96
CA THR A 239 -29.73 22.96 9.56
C THR A 239 -30.18 24.15 8.70
N VAL A 240 -31.21 24.88 9.15
CA VAL A 240 -31.71 26.08 8.45
C VAL A 240 -30.63 27.16 8.41
N VAL A 241 -29.89 27.38 9.50
CA VAL A 241 -28.80 28.37 9.54
C VAL A 241 -27.68 28.02 8.55
N VAL A 242 -27.30 26.75 8.44
CA VAL A 242 -26.24 26.31 7.51
C VAL A 242 -26.70 26.45 6.05
N ILE A 243 -27.90 25.97 5.72
CA ILE A 243 -28.45 26.05 4.36
C ILE A 243 -28.66 27.49 3.93
N THR A 244 -29.17 28.35 4.83
CA THR A 244 -29.31 29.78 4.55
C THR A 244 -27.95 30.44 4.38
N SER A 245 -26.96 30.14 5.21
CA SER A 245 -25.60 30.69 5.07
C SER A 245 -24.95 30.30 3.73
N ILE A 246 -25.12 29.05 3.28
CA ILE A 246 -24.60 28.58 1.98
C ILE A 246 -25.18 29.37 0.81
N PHE A 247 -26.43 29.83 0.90
CA PHE A 247 -27.07 30.61 -0.16
C PHE A 247 -26.81 32.12 -0.03
N TRP A 248 -26.88 32.66 1.18
CA TRP A 248 -26.80 34.10 1.43
C TRP A 248 -25.35 34.63 1.43
N ILE A 249 -24.36 33.84 1.83
CA ILE A 249 -22.95 34.27 1.80
C ILE A 249 -22.49 34.53 0.35
N PRO A 250 -22.68 33.63 -0.63
CA PRO A 250 -22.32 33.89 -2.03
C PRO A 250 -23.05 35.08 -2.63
N ILE A 251 -24.35 35.22 -2.35
CA ILE A 251 -25.16 36.35 -2.83
C ILE A 251 -24.64 37.66 -2.23
N SER A 252 -24.36 37.69 -0.93
CA SER A 252 -23.78 38.85 -0.26
C SER A 252 -22.39 39.21 -0.83
N CYS A 253 -21.54 38.21 -1.09
CA CYS A 253 -20.26 38.42 -1.75
C CYS A 253 -20.41 38.95 -3.18
N ALA A 254 -21.38 38.45 -3.95
CA ALA A 254 -21.65 38.90 -5.31
C ALA A 254 -22.19 40.35 -5.33
N ILE A 255 -23.12 40.68 -4.44
CA ILE A 255 -23.64 42.05 -4.28
C ILE A 255 -22.50 42.98 -3.84
N SER A 256 -21.70 42.59 -2.83
CA SER A 256 -20.55 43.38 -2.38
C SER A 256 -19.53 43.60 -3.49
N TYR A 257 -19.28 42.60 -4.33
CA TYR A 257 -18.43 42.73 -5.50
C TYR A 257 -18.99 43.74 -6.51
N PHE A 258 -20.30 43.68 -6.82
CA PHE A 258 -20.95 44.62 -7.71
C PHE A 258 -21.01 46.04 -7.15
N ASP A 259 -21.32 46.22 -5.87
CA ASP A 259 -21.33 47.53 -5.22
C ASP A 259 -19.93 48.15 -5.17
N ARG A 260 -18.91 47.37 -4.82
CA ARG A 260 -17.50 47.82 -4.88
C ARG A 260 -17.06 48.16 -6.30
N LYS A 261 -17.65 47.53 -7.32
CA LYS A 261 -17.39 47.86 -8.73
C LYS A 261 -18.08 49.18 -9.10
N LYS A 262 -19.34 49.36 -8.72
CA LYS A 262 -20.11 50.59 -8.98
C LYS A 262 -19.50 51.80 -8.28
N LEU A 263 -19.14 51.68 -7.00
CA LEU A 263 -18.48 52.75 -6.24
C LEU A 263 -17.16 53.19 -6.89
N ARG A 264 -16.38 52.25 -7.44
CA ARG A 264 -15.15 52.58 -8.18
C ARG A 264 -15.42 53.36 -9.46
N HIS A 265 -16.55 53.15 -10.13
CA HIS A 265 -16.94 53.95 -11.29
C HIS A 265 -17.38 55.35 -10.89
N GLU A 266 -18.14 55.49 -9.80
CA GLU A 266 -18.58 56.79 -9.27
C GLU A 266 -17.39 57.62 -8.75
N ILE A 267 -16.44 57.02 -8.03
CA ILE A 267 -15.21 57.70 -7.60
C ILE A 267 -14.42 58.20 -8.82
N LYS A 268 -14.29 57.40 -9.88
CA LYS A 268 -13.62 57.84 -11.12
C LYS A 268 -14.35 58.99 -11.80
N GLN A 269 -15.69 59.03 -11.74
CA GLN A 269 -16.48 60.14 -12.25
C GLN A 269 -16.29 61.41 -11.41
N MET A 270 -16.27 61.29 -10.08
CA MET A 270 -15.97 62.41 -9.19
C MET A 270 -14.54 62.92 -9.39
N GLU A 271 -13.53 62.05 -9.40
CA GLU A 271 -12.14 62.43 -9.69
C GLU A 271 -11.99 63.12 -11.05
N TRP A 272 -12.77 62.70 -12.06
CA TRP A 272 -12.80 63.37 -13.36
C TRP A 272 -13.48 64.74 -13.29
N SER A 273 -14.60 64.90 -12.59
CA SER A 273 -15.29 66.21 -12.49
C SER A 273 -14.47 67.27 -11.75
N HIS A 274 -13.53 66.83 -10.91
CA HIS A 274 -12.60 67.70 -10.20
C HIS A 274 -11.32 68.04 -11.02
N LYS A 275 -11.10 67.41 -12.17
CA LYS A 275 -10.01 67.77 -13.10
C LYS A 275 -10.49 68.87 -14.05
N LEU A 276 -9.65 69.89 -14.25
CA LEU A 276 -9.90 71.06 -15.12
C LEU A 276 -9.92 70.74 -16.63
N ASP A 277 -9.97 69.47 -17.02
CA ASP A 277 -9.94 69.04 -18.42
C ASP A 277 -11.38 68.97 -18.98
N LEU A 278 -11.71 69.89 -19.88
CA LEU A 278 -13.06 70.09 -20.46
C LEU A 278 -13.55 68.97 -21.43
N ILE A 279 -12.90 67.79 -21.47
CA ILE A 279 -13.20 66.75 -22.47
C ILE A 279 -13.39 65.39 -21.81
N HIS A 280 -14.57 64.79 -21.98
CA HIS A 280 -14.92 63.49 -21.40
C HIS A 280 -14.31 62.34 -22.24
N PRO A 281 -13.75 61.27 -21.64
CA PRO A 281 -13.13 60.16 -22.36
C PRO A 281 -14.10 59.33 -23.24
N SER A 282 -15.41 59.59 -23.17
CA SER A 282 -16.43 58.97 -24.03
C SER A 282 -16.62 59.70 -25.36
N ASP A 283 -16.11 60.92 -25.51
CA ASP A 283 -16.31 61.70 -26.74
C ASP A 283 -15.43 61.17 -27.87
N ARG A 284 -16.06 60.91 -29.03
CA ARG A 284 -15.38 60.39 -30.21
C ARG A 284 -14.48 61.46 -30.81
N ARG A 285 -13.17 61.24 -30.72
CA ARG A 285 -12.12 62.09 -31.31
C ARG A 285 -12.20 62.08 -32.84
N ARG A 286 -12.07 63.25 -33.48
CA ARG A 286 -11.56 63.37 -34.85
C ARG A 286 -10.16 63.98 -34.79
N VAL A 287 -9.15 63.19 -35.15
CA VAL A 287 -7.76 63.65 -35.19
C VAL A 287 -7.51 64.28 -36.56
N ILE A 288 -7.19 65.57 -36.60
CA ILE A 288 -6.79 66.26 -37.83
C ILE A 288 -5.27 66.45 -37.76
N HIS A 289 -4.54 65.81 -38.68
CA HIS A 289 -3.11 66.00 -38.81
C HIS A 289 -2.81 67.19 -39.72
N ILE A 290 -2.08 68.17 -39.19
CA ILE A 290 -1.61 69.32 -39.96
C ILE A 290 -0.09 69.19 -40.14
N ARG A 291 0.39 69.29 -41.38
CA ARG A 291 1.83 69.31 -41.70
C ARG A 291 2.31 70.75 -41.75
N VAL A 292 3.33 71.08 -40.97
CA VAL A 292 3.96 72.41 -40.98
C VAL A 292 5.21 72.37 -41.89
N PRO A 293 5.44 73.35 -42.79
CA PRO A 293 6.62 73.38 -43.63
C PRO A 293 7.85 73.89 -42.86
N ARG A 294 9.01 73.30 -43.16
CA ARG A 294 10.31 73.60 -42.53
C ARG A 294 10.96 74.80 -43.26
N GLN A 295 11.27 75.88 -42.53
CA GLN A 295 11.97 77.06 -43.05
C GLN A 295 13.40 76.72 -43.51
N LYS A 296 13.79 77.19 -44.70
CA LYS A 296 15.19 77.26 -45.15
C LYS A 296 15.76 78.64 -44.80
N ILE A 297 16.79 78.63 -43.96
CA ILE A 297 17.63 79.78 -43.62
C ILE A 297 18.55 80.06 -44.83
N SER A 298 18.61 81.33 -45.27
CA SER A 298 19.67 81.79 -46.18
C SER A 298 20.40 82.97 -45.55
N VAL A 299 21.70 82.79 -45.37
CA VAL A 299 22.67 83.75 -44.86
C VAL A 299 23.27 84.46 -46.08
N THR A 300 23.26 85.79 -46.14
CA THR A 300 24.16 86.53 -47.03
C THR A 300 24.69 87.80 -46.37
N ARG A 301 26.01 87.93 -46.42
CA ARG A 301 26.89 89.02 -45.99
C ARG A 301 26.67 90.30 -46.79
N MET A 302 26.61 91.45 -46.11
CA MET A 302 27.61 92.54 -46.17
C MET A 302 27.33 93.53 -45.05
#